data_AF-A0A2M9CKV9-F1
#
_entry.id   AF-A0A2M9CKV9-F1
#
_cell.length_a   1.000
_cell.length_b   1.000
_cell.length_c   1.000
_cell.angle_alpha   90.00
_cell.angle_beta   90.00
_cell.angle_gamma   90.00
#
_symmetry.space_group_name_H-M   'P 1'
#
loop_
_entity.id
_entity.type
_entity.pdbx_description
1 polymer ?
#
loop_
_entity_poly.entity_id
_entity_poly.type
_entity_poly.pdbx_seq_one_letter_code
_entity_poly.pdbx_strand_id
1 'polypeptide(L)'
;MRARAGIAVALVALAALAGCAAQPEPGPLTREEKIAQLQEDVDTQWEDVSRAYPELGLGVAPRVAVVTEGEQLRERQACFTGLGIEVRVQLNGGMEFPEAPEGGTPFEVANVACWSAIVPESQLEWVWSDAQLQAVWLHHVRSAECLERFGLDVPEPVPFAQQQKRPEGVFFLYSASGLDVLSAPEQAAIAAACPGTPRWLPTG
;
A
#
# COMPACT_ATOMS: atom_id res chain seq x y z
N MET A 1 9.37 2.71 -71.41
CA MET A 1 10.28 2.70 -70.24
C MET A 1 9.40 2.60 -69.00
N ARG A 2 9.44 1.47 -68.30
CA ARG A 2 8.59 1.19 -67.12
C ARG A 2 9.46 1.12 -65.87
N ALA A 3 8.81 1.50 -64.76
CA ALA A 3 9.14 1.28 -63.37
C ALA A 3 10.25 2.17 -62.78
N ARG A 4 9.86 2.98 -61.77
CA ARG A 4 10.44 3.01 -60.42
C ARG A 4 9.80 4.15 -59.61
N ALA A 5 8.74 3.85 -58.88
CA ALA A 5 8.33 4.62 -57.71
C ALA A 5 7.42 3.71 -56.88
N GLY A 6 7.82 3.40 -55.64
CA GLY A 6 6.93 2.69 -54.74
C GLY A 6 7.58 1.62 -53.86
N ILE A 7 8.74 1.89 -53.26
CA ILE A 7 9.20 1.12 -52.08
C ILE A 7 9.99 2.08 -51.18
N ALA A 8 9.29 2.97 -50.46
CA ALA A 8 9.94 3.79 -49.42
C ALA A 8 9.02 4.16 -48.25
N VAL A 9 7.70 3.95 -48.35
CA VAL A 9 6.75 4.39 -47.31
C VAL A 9 6.33 3.25 -46.35
N ALA A 10 6.65 1.99 -46.66
CA ALA A 10 6.20 0.85 -45.86
C ALA A 10 7.04 0.52 -44.61
N LEU A 11 8.23 1.12 -44.43
CA LEU A 11 9.13 0.77 -43.32
C LEU A 11 8.96 1.63 -42.06
N VAL A 12 8.26 2.77 -42.13
CA VAL A 12 8.06 3.65 -40.96
C VAL A 12 6.82 3.25 -40.15
N ALA A 13 5.86 2.54 -40.75
CA ALA A 13 4.64 2.09 -40.06
C ALA A 13 4.85 0.88 -39.13
N LEU A 14 5.92 0.08 -39.33
CA LEU A 14 6.23 -1.08 -38.49
C LEU A 14 6.95 -0.74 -37.18
N ALA A 15 7.53 0.46 -37.06
CA ALA A 15 8.19 0.90 -35.83
C ALA A 15 7.21 1.41 -34.76
N ALA A 16 5.98 1.76 -35.13
CA ALA A 16 4.95 2.23 -34.19
C ALA A 16 4.25 1.11 -33.41
N LEU A 17 4.39 -0.16 -33.84
CA LEU A 17 3.75 -1.32 -33.20
C LEU A 17 4.69 -2.10 -32.27
N ALA A 18 5.99 -1.81 -32.28
CA ALA A 18 6.98 -2.47 -31.41
C ALA A 18 7.22 -1.72 -30.08
N GLY A 19 6.48 -0.64 -29.83
CA GLY A 19 6.71 0.31 -28.74
C GLY A 19 5.94 0.05 -27.44
N CYS A 20 5.38 -1.14 -27.21
CA CYS A 20 5.05 -1.53 -25.83
C CYS A 20 6.33 -2.09 -25.18
N ALA A 21 7.33 -1.23 -24.98
CA ALA A 21 8.38 -1.54 -24.02
C ALA A 21 7.67 -1.71 -22.68
N ALA A 22 7.62 -2.94 -22.18
CA ALA A 22 7.13 -3.24 -20.85
C ALA A 22 7.80 -2.23 -19.91
N GLN A 23 7.00 -1.37 -19.26
CA GLN A 23 7.55 -0.45 -18.26
C GLN A 23 8.34 -1.31 -17.29
N PRO A 24 9.62 -0.97 -17.03
CA PRO A 24 10.40 -1.72 -16.06
C PRO A 24 9.62 -1.73 -14.74
N GLU A 25 9.49 -2.92 -14.15
CA GLU A 25 8.83 -3.04 -12.85
C GLU A 25 9.53 -2.12 -11.85
N PRO A 26 8.77 -1.40 -11.00
CA PRO A 26 9.37 -0.57 -9.98
C PRO A 26 10.24 -1.43 -9.06
N GLY A 27 11.44 -0.94 -8.74
CA GLY A 27 12.32 -1.61 -7.78
C GLY A 27 11.76 -1.51 -6.35
N PRO A 28 12.32 -2.28 -5.39
CA PRO A 28 12.01 -2.10 -3.97
C PRO A 28 12.46 -0.71 -3.51
N LEU A 29 11.66 -0.10 -2.62
CA LEU A 29 12.07 1.15 -1.95
C LEU A 29 13.13 0.86 -0.90
N THR A 30 14.10 1.77 -0.80
CA THR A 30 15.03 1.83 0.34
C THR A 30 14.28 2.15 1.62
N ARG A 31 14.94 1.87 2.77
CA ARG A 31 14.37 2.18 4.08
C ARG A 31 14.10 3.68 4.23
N GLU A 32 15.03 4.50 3.75
CA GLU A 32 14.95 5.96 3.81
C GLU A 32 13.79 6.50 2.96
N GLU A 33 13.59 5.96 1.76
CA GLU A 33 12.44 6.32 0.91
C GLU A 33 11.10 5.95 1.57
N LYS A 34 11.03 4.79 2.22
CA LYS A 34 9.82 4.36 2.95
C LYS A 34 9.50 5.30 4.12
N ILE A 35 10.52 5.69 4.88
CA ILE A 35 10.35 6.65 5.98
C ILE A 35 9.92 8.02 5.43
N ALA A 36 10.51 8.46 4.31
CA ALA A 36 10.11 9.70 3.67
C ALA A 36 8.65 9.68 3.20
N GLN A 37 8.18 8.56 2.63
CA GLN A 37 6.78 8.39 2.24
C GLN A 37 5.84 8.44 3.44
N LEU A 38 6.17 7.73 4.52
CA LEU A 38 5.39 7.80 5.76
C LEU A 38 5.37 9.22 6.35
N GLN A 39 6.48 9.96 6.22
CA GLN A 39 6.53 11.33 6.69
C GLN A 39 5.61 12.23 5.86
N GLU A 40 5.55 12.07 4.54
CA GLU A 40 4.61 12.79 3.68
C GLU A 40 3.16 12.50 4.06
N ASP A 41 2.83 11.25 4.38
CA ASP A 41 1.50 10.85 4.85
C ASP A 41 1.16 11.48 6.21
N VAL A 42 2.12 11.52 7.14
CA VAL A 42 1.97 12.18 8.44
C VAL A 42 1.82 13.69 8.29
N ASP A 43 2.60 14.33 7.42
CA ASP A 43 2.54 15.76 7.15
C ASP A 43 1.17 16.13 6.57
N THR A 44 0.67 15.36 5.59
CA THR A 44 -0.66 15.55 5.00
C THR A 44 -1.77 15.42 6.03
N GLN A 45 -1.75 14.36 6.85
CA GLN A 45 -2.72 14.17 7.92
C GLN A 45 -2.63 15.28 8.97
N TRP A 46 -1.41 15.75 9.28
CA TRP A 46 -1.20 16.84 10.23
C TRP A 46 -1.78 18.16 9.73
N GLU A 47 -1.63 18.46 8.44
CA GLU A 47 -2.26 19.62 7.80
C GLU A 47 -3.78 19.55 7.89
N ASP A 48 -4.37 18.38 7.66
CA ASP A 48 -5.82 18.18 7.75
C ASP A 48 -6.35 18.38 9.18
N VAL A 49 -5.70 17.79 10.20
CA VAL A 49 -6.11 18.02 11.59
C VAL A 49 -5.83 19.45 12.07
N SER A 50 -4.75 20.08 11.59
CA SER A 50 -4.47 21.49 11.90
C SER A 50 -5.53 22.42 11.32
N ARG A 51 -6.07 22.09 10.15
CA ARG A 51 -7.18 22.83 9.53
C ARG A 51 -8.52 22.57 10.24
N ALA A 52 -8.72 21.35 10.74
CA ALA A 52 -9.95 20.97 11.45
C ALA A 52 -10.03 21.54 12.88
N TYR A 53 -8.88 21.70 13.54
CA TYR A 53 -8.76 22.18 14.93
C TYR A 53 -7.80 23.37 15.07
N PRO A 54 -8.06 24.50 14.36
CA PRO A 54 -7.16 25.65 14.36
C PRO A 54 -6.98 26.29 15.75
N GLU A 55 -7.98 26.17 16.62
CA GLU A 55 -7.96 26.70 17.99
C GLU A 55 -6.90 26.04 18.89
N LEU A 56 -6.43 24.84 18.53
CA LEU A 56 -5.40 24.13 19.28
C LEU A 56 -4.00 24.69 19.03
N GLY A 57 -3.82 25.52 17.99
CA GLY A 57 -2.50 26.09 17.65
C GLY A 57 -1.45 25.01 17.42
N LEU A 58 -1.84 23.93 16.73
CA LEU A 58 -0.96 22.80 16.44
C LEU A 58 0.34 23.30 15.78
N GLY A 59 1.47 22.87 16.34
CA GLY A 59 2.80 23.29 15.91
C GLY A 59 3.30 22.51 14.69
N VAL A 60 4.62 22.28 14.68
CA VAL A 60 5.28 21.48 13.65
C VAL A 60 4.75 20.04 13.69
N ALA A 61 4.56 19.46 12.49
CA ALA A 61 4.14 18.07 12.34
C ALA A 61 5.09 17.11 13.09
N PRO A 62 4.55 16.03 13.68
CA PRO A 62 5.35 15.00 14.31
C PRO A 62 6.26 14.32 13.27
N ARG A 63 7.45 13.91 13.71
CA ARG A 63 8.37 13.13 12.88
C ARG A 63 8.06 11.65 13.00
N VAL A 64 8.15 10.94 11.88
CA VAL A 64 8.09 9.48 11.88
C VAL A 64 9.23 8.91 12.70
N ALA A 65 8.87 8.19 13.75
CA ALA A 65 9.75 7.41 14.60
C ALA A 65 9.55 5.92 14.28
N VAL A 66 10.58 5.29 13.72
CA VAL A 66 10.59 3.85 13.50
C VAL A 66 11.11 3.15 14.76
N VAL A 67 10.31 2.26 15.33
CA VAL A 67 10.60 1.57 16.58
C VAL A 67 10.55 0.05 16.39
N THR A 68 11.04 -0.72 17.36
CA THR A 68 10.89 -2.18 17.30
C THR A 68 9.47 -2.61 17.68
N GLU A 69 9.05 -3.81 17.27
CA GLU A 69 7.72 -4.35 17.61
C GLU A 69 7.45 -4.39 19.11
N GLY A 70 8.47 -4.77 19.89
CA GLY A 70 8.37 -4.83 21.34
C GLY A 70 8.25 -3.47 22.02
N GLU A 71 8.61 -2.39 21.32
CA GLU A 71 8.59 -1.03 21.86
C GLU A 71 7.35 -0.25 21.43
N GLN A 72 6.79 -0.58 20.26
CA GLN A 72 5.69 0.12 19.63
C GLN A 72 4.54 0.47 20.60
N LEU A 73 4.03 -0.51 21.34
CA LEU A 73 2.92 -0.29 22.28
C LEU A 73 3.30 0.66 23.43
N ARG A 74 4.52 0.54 23.95
CA ARG A 74 5.01 1.40 25.03
C ARG A 74 5.18 2.84 24.54
N GLU A 75 5.79 3.04 23.38
CA GLU A 75 6.02 4.37 22.82
C GLU A 75 4.68 5.06 22.46
N ARG A 76 3.72 4.32 21.88
CA ARG A 76 2.38 4.84 21.61
C ARG A 76 1.63 5.18 22.89
N GLN A 77 1.64 4.30 23.89
CA GLN A 77 1.02 4.57 25.19
C GLN A 77 1.61 5.84 25.83
N ALA A 78 2.93 5.98 25.82
CA ALA A 78 3.61 7.17 26.34
C ALA A 78 3.21 8.44 25.58
N CYS A 79 3.12 8.37 24.25
CA CYS A 79 2.65 9.48 23.42
C CYS A 79 1.22 9.92 23.77
N PHE A 80 0.26 8.99 23.80
CA PHE A 80 -1.13 9.31 24.15
C PHE A 80 -1.26 9.89 25.55
N THR A 81 -0.58 9.27 26.52
CA THR A 81 -0.56 9.76 27.91
C THR A 81 0.01 11.18 27.99
N GLY A 82 1.06 11.47 27.21
CA GLY A 82 1.65 12.82 27.10
C GLY A 82 0.70 13.86 26.52
N LEU A 83 -0.26 13.44 25.69
CA LEU A 83 -1.33 14.30 25.14
C LEU A 83 -2.56 14.38 26.04
N GLY A 84 -2.50 13.80 27.24
CA GLY A 84 -3.59 13.80 28.22
C GLY A 84 -4.69 12.77 27.94
N ILE A 85 -4.44 11.79 27.06
CA ILE A 85 -5.37 10.71 26.76
C ILE A 85 -4.99 9.49 27.58
N GLU A 86 -5.90 9.03 28.44
CA GLU A 86 -5.70 7.78 29.18
C GLU A 86 -5.73 6.60 28.21
N VAL A 87 -4.75 5.71 28.32
CA VAL A 87 -4.66 4.48 27.52
C VAL A 87 -4.28 3.31 28.40
N ARG A 88 -4.99 2.20 28.21
CA ARG A 88 -4.71 0.92 28.87
C ARG A 88 -4.24 -0.09 27.84
N VAL A 89 -3.06 -0.65 28.05
CA VAL A 89 -2.55 -1.74 27.21
C VAL A 89 -3.14 -3.06 27.71
N GLN A 90 -3.79 -3.79 26.80
CA GLN A 90 -4.38 -5.08 27.07
C GLN A 90 -3.35 -6.21 26.92
N LEU A 91 -3.62 -7.36 27.56
CA LEU A 91 -2.73 -8.53 27.51
C LEU A 91 -2.56 -9.12 26.09
N ASN A 92 -3.50 -8.85 25.18
CA ASN A 92 -3.43 -9.26 23.78
C ASN A 92 -2.64 -8.28 22.89
N GLY A 93 -2.02 -7.26 23.47
CA GLY A 93 -1.31 -6.21 22.73
C GLY A 93 -2.21 -5.12 22.14
N GLY A 94 -3.51 -5.12 22.44
CA GLY A 94 -4.41 -4.03 22.09
C GLY A 94 -4.24 -2.81 22.99
N MET A 95 -4.66 -1.63 22.51
CA MET A 95 -4.83 -0.42 23.33
C MET A 95 -6.32 -0.11 23.50
N GLU A 96 -6.74 0.05 24.75
CA GLU A 96 -8.07 0.51 25.14
C GLU A 96 -8.01 1.98 25.53
N PHE A 97 -8.93 2.77 24.97
CA PHE A 97 -9.08 4.18 25.24
C PHE A 97 -10.35 4.36 26.09
N PRO A 98 -10.26 4.37 27.43
CA PRO A 98 -11.38 4.78 28.27
C PRO A 98 -11.85 6.18 27.87
N GLU A 99 -13.13 6.50 28.11
CA GLU A 99 -13.80 7.73 27.66
C GLU A 99 -12.85 8.93 27.61
N ALA A 100 -12.69 9.50 26.41
CA ALA A 100 -11.83 10.65 26.22
C ALA A 100 -12.35 11.80 27.10
N PRO A 101 -11.48 12.46 27.89
CA PRO A 101 -11.91 13.54 28.74
C PRO A 101 -12.54 14.65 27.91
N GLU A 102 -13.70 15.17 28.35
CA GLU A 102 -14.32 16.34 27.72
C GLU A 102 -13.31 17.51 27.68
N GLY A 103 -13.05 18.03 26.49
CA GLY A 103 -12.09 19.13 26.27
C GLY A 103 -10.62 18.72 26.20
N GLY A 104 -10.30 17.42 26.15
CA GLY A 104 -8.96 16.92 25.86
C GLY A 104 -8.53 17.11 24.40
N THR A 105 -7.28 16.76 24.09
CA THR A 105 -6.79 16.69 22.70
C THR A 105 -7.74 15.81 21.88
N PRO A 106 -8.28 16.29 20.73
CA PRO A 106 -9.12 15.48 19.88
C PRO A 106 -8.41 14.18 19.48
N PHE A 107 -9.14 13.07 19.46
CA PHE A 107 -8.57 11.76 19.20
C PHE A 107 -7.89 11.70 17.83
N GLU A 108 -8.41 12.44 16.84
CA GLU A 108 -7.84 12.59 15.51
C GLU A 108 -6.42 13.18 15.55
N VAL A 109 -6.21 14.24 16.34
CA VAL A 109 -4.89 14.86 16.50
C VAL A 109 -3.92 13.88 17.14
N ALA A 110 -4.37 13.18 18.19
CA ALA A 110 -3.56 12.19 18.87
C ALA A 110 -3.27 10.96 18.02
N ASN A 111 -4.19 10.57 17.13
CA ASN A 111 -4.00 9.49 16.19
C ASN A 111 -2.86 9.82 15.20
N VAL A 112 -2.85 11.02 14.63
CA VAL A 112 -1.73 11.44 13.75
C VAL A 112 -0.42 11.49 14.54
N ALA A 113 -0.43 12.11 15.73
CA ALA A 113 0.77 12.27 16.57
C ALA A 113 1.35 10.96 17.12
N CYS A 114 0.51 9.97 17.42
CA CYS A 114 0.94 8.75 18.12
C CYS A 114 0.84 7.50 17.25
N TRP A 115 -0.27 7.27 16.53
CA TRP A 115 -0.41 6.07 15.71
C TRP A 115 0.33 6.18 14.38
N SER A 116 0.14 7.30 13.67
CA SER A 116 0.72 7.49 12.35
C SER A 116 2.22 7.82 12.40
N ALA A 117 2.64 8.60 13.39
CA ALA A 117 4.04 8.98 13.53
C ALA A 117 4.93 7.94 14.24
N ILE A 118 4.38 6.99 15.00
CA ILE A 118 5.16 5.93 15.64
C ILE A 118 4.85 4.62 14.93
N VAL A 119 5.79 4.16 14.11
CA VAL A 119 5.62 2.99 13.24
C VAL A 119 6.64 1.92 13.63
N PRO A 120 6.26 0.64 13.60
CA PRO A 120 7.21 -0.43 13.79
C PRO A 120 8.00 -0.71 12.51
N GLU A 121 9.14 -1.41 12.61
CA GLU A 121 9.94 -1.79 11.44
C GLU A 121 9.16 -2.67 10.44
N SER A 122 8.30 -3.60 10.91
CA SER A 122 7.48 -4.42 10.01
C SER A 122 6.51 -3.61 9.16
N GLN A 123 6.05 -2.45 9.62
CA GLN A 123 5.16 -1.59 8.84
C GLN A 123 5.86 -1.03 7.60
N LEU A 124 7.19 -0.87 7.63
CA LEU A 124 7.95 -0.44 6.46
C LEU A 124 7.87 -1.45 5.30
N GLU A 125 7.58 -2.72 5.56
CA GLU A 125 7.41 -3.73 4.51
C GLU A 125 6.18 -3.46 3.61
N TRP A 126 5.22 -2.71 4.15
CA TRP A 126 3.93 -2.38 3.50
C TRP A 126 3.86 -0.94 2.99
N VAL A 127 4.99 -0.22 3.05
CA VAL A 127 5.12 1.10 2.44
C VAL A 127 5.55 0.93 0.99
N TRP A 128 4.70 1.40 0.09
CA TRP A 128 4.90 1.31 -1.35
C TRP A 128 4.76 2.68 -2.00
N SER A 129 5.51 2.88 -3.08
CA SER A 129 5.29 4.06 -3.95
C SER A 129 4.04 3.90 -4.79
N ASP A 130 3.53 4.99 -5.35
CA ASP A 130 2.43 4.97 -6.34
C ASP A 130 2.71 4.01 -7.50
N ALA A 131 3.97 3.94 -7.97
CA ALA A 131 4.35 3.05 -9.05
C ALA A 131 4.26 1.57 -8.63
N GLN A 132 4.64 1.26 -7.39
CA GLN A 132 4.51 -0.07 -6.81
C GLN A 132 3.05 -0.45 -6.58
N LEU A 133 2.25 0.46 -5.99
CA LEU A 133 0.81 0.29 -5.86
C LEU A 133 0.14 0.02 -7.21
N GLN A 134 0.51 0.78 -8.24
CA GLN A 134 -0.01 0.59 -9.60
C GLN A 134 0.43 -0.76 -10.19
N ALA A 135 1.68 -1.16 -10.00
CA ALA A 135 2.19 -2.45 -10.46
C ALA A 135 1.46 -3.62 -9.78
N VAL A 136 1.18 -3.52 -8.48
CA VAL A 136 0.42 -4.55 -7.75
C VAL A 136 -1.04 -4.57 -8.19
N TRP A 137 -1.66 -3.41 -8.39
CA TRP A 137 -3.02 -3.34 -8.94
C TRP A 137 -3.11 -3.97 -10.34
N LEU A 138 -2.16 -3.65 -11.23
CA LEU A 138 -2.06 -4.24 -12.57
C LEU A 138 -1.83 -5.75 -12.53
N HIS A 139 -0.98 -6.22 -11.60
CA HIS A 139 -0.80 -7.65 -11.36
C HIS A 139 -2.13 -8.31 -10.98
N HIS A 140 -2.87 -7.72 -10.04
CA HIS A 140 -4.18 -8.22 -9.62
C HIS A 140 -5.20 -8.31 -10.75
N VAL A 141 -5.34 -7.26 -11.56
CA VAL A 141 -6.24 -7.25 -12.71
C VAL A 141 -5.90 -8.40 -13.68
N ARG A 142 -4.61 -8.56 -14.01
CA ARG A 142 -4.17 -9.61 -14.95
C ARG A 142 -4.26 -11.01 -14.35
N SER A 143 -4.02 -11.15 -13.05
CA SER A 143 -4.17 -12.42 -12.35
C SER A 143 -5.63 -12.85 -12.31
N ALA A 144 -6.57 -11.92 -12.04
CA ALA A 144 -8.01 -12.21 -12.06
C ALA A 144 -8.45 -12.74 -13.44
N GLU A 145 -8.12 -12.03 -14.52
CA GLU A 145 -8.42 -12.49 -15.89
C GLU A 145 -7.83 -13.87 -16.22
N CYS A 146 -6.67 -14.20 -15.65
CA CYS A 146 -6.06 -15.51 -15.85
C CYS A 146 -6.77 -16.60 -15.05
N LEU A 147 -7.02 -16.35 -13.76
CA LEU A 147 -7.66 -17.29 -12.85
C LEU A 147 -9.11 -17.63 -13.29
N GLU A 148 -9.84 -16.65 -13.82
CA GLU A 148 -11.17 -16.89 -14.43
C GLU A 148 -11.11 -17.90 -15.59
N ARG A 149 -10.01 -17.93 -16.37
CA ARG A 149 -9.83 -18.94 -17.44
C ARG A 149 -9.63 -20.35 -16.91
N PHE A 150 -9.23 -20.48 -15.64
CA PHE A 150 -9.18 -21.75 -14.92
C PHE A 150 -10.51 -22.09 -14.22
N GLY A 151 -11.56 -21.28 -14.43
CA GLY A 151 -12.89 -21.51 -13.86
C GLY A 151 -13.01 -21.11 -12.40
N LEU A 152 -12.07 -20.30 -11.89
CA LEU A 152 -12.13 -19.75 -10.55
C LEU A 152 -13.01 -18.50 -10.55
N ASP A 153 -13.85 -18.38 -9.52
CA ASP A 153 -14.62 -17.18 -9.26
C ASP A 153 -13.71 -16.15 -8.57
N VAL A 154 -13.32 -15.11 -9.30
CA VAL A 154 -12.43 -14.06 -8.78
C VAL A 154 -13.23 -12.78 -8.63
N PRO A 155 -13.27 -12.18 -7.42
CA PRO A 155 -13.91 -10.88 -7.24
C PRO A 155 -13.32 -9.82 -8.17
N GLU A 156 -14.16 -8.94 -8.68
CA GLU A 156 -13.70 -7.82 -9.50
C GLU A 156 -12.70 -6.96 -8.70
N PRO A 157 -11.53 -6.62 -9.27
CA PRO A 157 -10.54 -5.82 -8.57
C PRO A 157 -11.08 -4.42 -8.28
N VAL A 158 -10.91 -3.97 -7.04
CA VAL A 158 -11.27 -2.61 -6.62
C VAL A 158 -10.57 -1.58 -7.53
N PRO A 159 -11.24 -0.50 -7.97
CA PRO A 159 -10.62 0.54 -8.78
C PRO A 159 -9.36 1.12 -8.13
N PHE A 160 -8.32 1.40 -8.91
CA PHE A 160 -7.02 1.89 -8.40
C PHE A 160 -7.15 3.11 -7.47
N ALA A 161 -8.01 4.07 -7.82
CA ALA A 161 -8.27 5.28 -7.02
C ALA A 161 -8.81 5.00 -5.60
N GLN A 162 -9.36 3.81 -5.36
CA GLN A 162 -9.84 3.38 -4.05
C GLN A 162 -8.80 2.52 -3.30
N GLN A 163 -7.76 2.02 -3.98
CA GLN A 163 -6.70 1.19 -3.40
C GLN A 163 -5.66 1.99 -2.61
N GLN A 164 -5.38 3.25 -3.02
CA GLN A 164 -4.42 4.13 -2.33
C GLN A 164 -4.73 4.35 -0.85
N LYS A 165 -5.95 4.05 -0.39
CA LYS A 165 -6.36 4.24 1.01
C LYS A 165 -6.20 3.01 1.91
N ARG A 166 -5.81 1.84 1.37
CA ARG A 166 -5.78 0.56 2.11
C ARG A 166 -4.72 -0.41 1.54
N PRO A 167 -3.45 -0.38 1.98
CA PRO A 167 -2.44 -1.36 1.56
C PRO A 167 -2.87 -2.80 1.91
N GLU A 168 -3.60 -2.99 3.01
CA GLU A 168 -4.18 -4.28 3.39
C GLU A 168 -5.24 -4.78 2.38
N GLY A 169 -5.98 -3.87 1.76
CA GLY A 169 -7.03 -4.18 0.77
C GLY A 169 -6.49 -4.85 -0.50
N VAL A 170 -5.19 -4.68 -0.75
CA VAL A 170 -4.53 -5.16 -1.95
C VAL A 170 -4.30 -6.68 -1.92
N PHE A 171 -4.18 -7.30 -0.74
CA PHE A 171 -3.86 -8.73 -0.60
C PHE A 171 -5.07 -9.69 -0.60
N PHE A 172 -6.29 -9.17 -0.66
CA PHE A 172 -7.50 -9.99 -0.50
C PHE A 172 -7.84 -10.87 -1.71
N LEU A 173 -7.25 -10.65 -2.89
CA LEU A 173 -7.65 -11.37 -4.10
C LEU A 173 -7.19 -12.84 -4.10
N TYR A 174 -5.99 -13.14 -3.61
CA TYR A 174 -5.49 -14.52 -3.59
C TYR A 174 -6.19 -15.38 -2.53
N SER A 175 -6.45 -14.83 -1.34
CA SER A 175 -7.21 -15.53 -0.30
C SER A 175 -8.69 -15.67 -0.62
N ALA A 176 -9.28 -14.77 -1.42
CA ALA A 176 -10.69 -14.86 -1.84
C ALA A 176 -10.92 -15.78 -3.05
N SER A 177 -9.89 -16.05 -3.86
CA SER A 177 -10.02 -16.83 -5.11
C SER A 177 -10.10 -18.35 -4.93
N GLY A 178 -10.08 -18.86 -3.70
CA GLY A 178 -10.21 -20.30 -3.41
C GLY A 178 -9.02 -21.14 -3.90
N LEU A 179 -7.85 -20.54 -4.12
CA LEU A 179 -6.66 -21.27 -4.56
C LEU A 179 -6.19 -22.33 -3.54
N ASP A 180 -6.54 -22.14 -2.27
CA ASP A 180 -6.26 -23.03 -1.15
C ASP A 180 -7.03 -24.36 -1.23
N VAL A 181 -8.16 -24.40 -1.94
CA VAL A 181 -8.95 -25.63 -2.15
C VAL A 181 -8.51 -26.45 -3.36
N LEU A 182 -7.59 -25.93 -4.18
CA LEU A 182 -7.05 -26.63 -5.35
C LEU A 182 -5.97 -27.64 -4.98
N SER A 183 -5.84 -28.70 -5.76
CA SER A 183 -4.74 -29.66 -5.62
C SER A 183 -3.40 -29.06 -6.03
N ALA A 184 -2.28 -29.61 -5.51
CA ALA A 184 -0.94 -29.13 -5.85
C ALA A 184 -0.65 -29.11 -7.38
N PRO A 185 -1.09 -30.10 -8.19
CA PRO A 185 -0.96 -30.02 -9.65
C PRO A 185 -1.73 -28.87 -10.30
N GLU A 186 -2.93 -28.55 -9.80
CA GLU A 186 -3.74 -27.43 -10.30
C GLU A 186 -3.09 -26.10 -9.95
N GLN A 187 -2.59 -25.95 -8.72
CA GLN A 187 -1.83 -24.78 -8.29
C GLN A 187 -0.57 -24.59 -9.15
N ALA A 188 0.17 -25.66 -9.46
CA ALA A 188 1.36 -25.60 -10.31
C ALA A 188 1.03 -25.20 -11.76
N ALA A 189 -0.09 -25.70 -12.31
CA ALA A 189 -0.56 -25.33 -13.65
C ALA A 189 -0.94 -23.85 -13.73
N ILE A 190 -1.63 -23.32 -12.71
CA ILE A 190 -1.99 -21.91 -12.59
C ILE A 190 -0.72 -21.05 -12.45
N ALA A 191 0.20 -21.42 -11.57
CA ALA A 191 1.45 -20.68 -11.36
C ALA A 191 2.33 -20.62 -12.64
N ALA A 192 2.25 -21.64 -13.49
CA ALA A 192 2.95 -21.65 -14.78
C ALA A 192 2.26 -20.81 -15.87
N ALA A 193 0.94 -20.62 -15.77
CA ALA A 193 0.13 -19.96 -16.80
C ALA A 193 -0.18 -18.49 -16.50
N CYS A 194 -0.30 -18.13 -15.22
CA CYS A 194 -0.68 -16.80 -14.79
C CYS A 194 0.52 -15.90 -14.50
N PRO A 195 0.35 -14.57 -14.54
CA PRO A 195 1.40 -13.63 -14.15
C PRO A 195 1.91 -13.96 -12.74
N GLY A 196 3.23 -14.05 -12.60
CA GLY A 196 3.86 -14.21 -11.30
C GLY A 196 3.71 -12.95 -10.44
N THR A 197 3.74 -13.12 -9.13
CA THR A 197 3.77 -12.01 -8.16
C THR A 197 5.03 -11.16 -8.38
N PRO A 198 4.94 -9.81 -8.33
CA PRO A 198 6.12 -8.95 -8.39
C PRO A 198 7.15 -9.37 -7.34
N ARG A 199 8.42 -9.46 -7.73
CA ARG A 199 9.49 -10.05 -6.88
C ARG A 199 9.77 -9.27 -5.60
N TRP A 200 9.42 -7.99 -5.56
CA TRP A 200 9.61 -7.11 -4.42
C TRP A 200 8.39 -7.10 -3.48
N LEU A 201 7.28 -7.75 -3.85
CA LEU A 201 6.11 -7.87 -3.00
C LEU A 201 6.41 -8.87 -1.88
N PRO A 202 6.18 -8.54 -0.60
CA PRO A 202 6.31 -9.50 0.50
C PRO A 202 5.43 -10.73 0.25
N THR A 203 6.00 -11.92 0.38
CA THR A 203 5.25 -13.17 0.47
C THR A 203 4.95 -13.40 1.94
N GLY A 204 3.69 -13.18 2.35
CA GLY A 204 3.22 -13.43 3.72
C GLY A 204 3.28 -14.89 4.13
#